data_AF-U5U290-F1
#
_entry.id   AF-U5U290-F1
#
_cell.length_a   1.000
_cell.length_b   1.000
_cell.length_c   1.000
_cell.angle_alpha   90.00
_cell.angle_beta   90.00
_cell.angle_gamma   90.00
#
_symmetry.space_group_name_H-M   'P 1'
#
loop_
_entity.id
_entity.type
_entity.pdbx_description
1 polymer ?
#
loop_
_entity_poly.entity_id
_entity_poly.type
_entity_poly.pdbx_seq_one_letter_code
_entity_poly.pdbx_strand_id
1 'polypeptide(L)'
;GYYTIEQKKHKLRIIALNTNLYSQTNAQEDPSGQWLWLESVLAKSLKNRETVYLVGHMGPGADERQPEAVPLFQEKFARRYLRLVRKYAQIIVGQFFGHLHSDT
;
A
#
# COMPACT_ATOMS: atom_id res chain seq x y z
N GLY A 1 2.53 -3.24 -12.89
CA GLY A 1 3.39 -2.26 -12.21
C GLY A 1 3.45 -2.45 -10.70
N TYR A 2 3.25 -3.67 -10.18
CA TYR A 2 3.42 -3.99 -8.76
C TYR A 2 4.11 -5.35 -8.64
N TYR A 3 4.89 -5.56 -7.58
CA TYR A 3 5.70 -6.76 -7.38
C TYR A 3 6.23 -6.85 -5.94
N THR A 4 6.92 -7.95 -5.62
CA THR A 4 7.62 -8.10 -4.34
C THR A 4 9.09 -8.43 -4.53
N ILE A 5 9.94 -7.95 -3.63
CA ILE A 5 11.34 -8.36 -3.50
C ILE A 5 11.51 -9.08 -2.16
N GLU A 6 12.10 -10.28 -2.17
CA GLU A 6 12.37 -11.07 -0.97
C GLU A 6 13.85 -10.94 -0.54
N GLN A 7 14.08 -10.47 0.68
CA GLN A 7 15.39 -10.43 1.33
C GLN A 7 15.48 -11.56 2.37
N LYS A 8 15.75 -12.78 1.88
CA LYS A 8 15.68 -14.02 2.69
C LYS A 8 16.56 -13.99 3.95
N LYS A 9 17.78 -13.45 3.86
CA LYS A 9 18.72 -13.35 4.99
C LYS A 9 18.16 -12.53 6.15
N HIS A 10 17.40 -11.49 5.84
CA HIS A 10 16.87 -10.54 6.83
C HIS A 10 15.39 -10.79 7.16
N LYS A 11 14.76 -11.82 6.56
CA LYS A 11 13.32 -12.06 6.63
C LYS A 11 12.51 -10.78 6.36
N LEU A 12 12.90 -10.05 5.33
CA LEU A 12 12.25 -8.82 4.90
C LEU A 12 11.63 -9.04 3.52
N ARG A 13 10.39 -8.58 3.32
CA ARG A 13 9.75 -8.50 2.00
C ARG A 13 9.38 -7.05 1.71
N ILE A 14 9.85 -6.55 0.56
CA ILE A 14 9.44 -5.25 0.04
C ILE A 14 8.28 -5.50 -0.93
N ILE A 15 7.16 -4.83 -0.72
CA ILE A 15 5.97 -4.92 -1.57
C ILE A 15 5.78 -3.58 -2.26
N ALA A 16 6.04 -3.53 -3.57
CA ALA A 16 5.85 -2.36 -4.40
C ALA A 16 4.44 -2.37 -5.00
N LEU A 17 3.62 -1.40 -4.60
CA LEU A 17 2.24 -1.22 -5.02
C LEU A 17 2.14 -0.25 -6.19
N ASN A 18 1.25 -0.54 -7.13
CA ASN A 18 0.81 0.43 -8.14
C ASN A 18 -0.36 1.24 -7.58
N THR A 19 -0.04 2.32 -6.86
CA THR A 19 -1.05 3.18 -6.23
C THR A 19 -1.78 4.08 -7.23
N ASN A 20 -1.27 4.21 -8.47
CA ASN A 20 -1.94 4.94 -9.56
C ASN A 20 -3.27 4.31 -9.97
N LEU A 21 -3.50 3.05 -9.60
CA LEU A 21 -4.78 2.38 -9.80
C LEU A 21 -5.89 2.94 -8.89
N TYR A 22 -5.52 3.63 -7.80
CA TYR A 22 -6.46 4.04 -6.76
C TYR A 22 -6.99 5.47 -6.94
N SER A 23 -6.45 6.23 -7.89
CA SER A 23 -6.94 7.57 -8.25
C SER A 23 -7.96 7.56 -9.40
N GLN A 24 -8.07 6.44 -10.14
CA GLN A 24 -8.86 6.36 -11.37
C GLN A 24 -10.38 6.37 -11.12
N THR A 25 -11.09 7.35 -11.67
CA THR A 25 -12.56 7.43 -11.67
C THR A 25 -13.18 6.18 -12.31
N ASN A 26 -14.21 5.60 -11.69
CA ASN A 26 -14.88 4.36 -12.13
C ASN A 26 -14.01 3.09 -12.11
N ALA A 27 -12.96 3.07 -11.30
CA ALA A 27 -12.16 1.87 -11.11
C ALA A 27 -13.01 0.71 -10.53
N GLN A 28 -12.73 -0.50 -11.05
CA GLN A 28 -13.28 -1.76 -10.52
C GLN A 28 -12.98 -1.92 -9.02
N GLU A 29 -13.70 -2.81 -8.34
CA GLU A 29 -13.47 -3.06 -6.91
C GLU A 29 -12.07 -3.59 -6.61
N ASP A 30 -11.51 -4.40 -7.52
CA ASP A 30 -10.12 -4.86 -7.46
C ASP A 30 -9.34 -4.57 -8.74
N PRO A 31 -8.84 -3.33 -8.91
CA PRO A 31 -8.11 -2.94 -10.10
C PRO A 31 -6.89 -3.84 -10.32
N SER A 32 -6.87 -4.53 -11.45
CA SER A 32 -5.82 -5.50 -11.82
C SER A 32 -5.63 -6.67 -10.83
N GLY A 33 -6.55 -6.91 -9.89
CA GLY A 33 -6.40 -7.95 -8.88
C GLY A 33 -5.39 -7.63 -7.76
N GLN A 34 -4.98 -6.36 -7.62
CA GLN A 34 -3.93 -5.95 -6.69
C GLN A 34 -4.33 -6.17 -5.22
N TRP A 35 -5.62 -6.05 -4.84
CA TRP A 35 -6.06 -6.26 -3.47
C TRP A 35 -6.00 -7.71 -3.06
N LEU A 36 -6.56 -8.60 -3.88
CA LEU A 36 -6.49 -10.05 -3.61
C LEU A 36 -5.04 -10.52 -3.54
N TRP A 37 -4.22 -10.04 -4.48
CA TRP A 37 -2.79 -10.33 -4.50
C TRP A 37 -2.08 -9.82 -3.24
N LEU A 38 -2.28 -8.55 -2.86
CA LEU A 38 -1.63 -7.95 -1.69
C LEU A 38 -1.98 -8.72 -0.41
N GLU A 39 -3.25 -9.06 -0.21
CA GLU A 39 -3.69 -9.82 0.95
C GLU A 39 -3.05 -11.22 0.98
N SER A 40 -2.92 -11.89 -0.17
CA SER A 40 -2.24 -13.18 -0.27
C SER A 40 -0.75 -13.09 0.10
N VAL A 41 -0.06 -12.03 -0.33
CA VAL A 41 1.36 -11.80 -0.04
C VAL A 41 1.55 -11.51 1.44
N LEU A 42 0.72 -10.64 2.04
CA LEU A 42 0.77 -10.32 3.46
C LEU A 42 0.49 -11.55 4.32
N ALA A 43 -0.50 -12.37 3.96
CA ALA A 43 -0.78 -13.63 4.64
C ALA A 43 0.41 -14.60 4.55
N LYS A 44 1.05 -14.71 3.38
CA LYS A 44 2.26 -15.52 3.20
C LYS A 44 3.42 -15.00 4.07
N SER A 45 3.66 -13.69 4.08
CA SER A 45 4.71 -13.06 4.90
C SER A 45 4.48 -13.28 6.39
N LEU A 46 3.23 -13.16 6.85
CA LEU A 46 2.84 -13.45 8.23
C LEU A 46 3.17 -14.90 8.60
N LYS A 47 2.78 -15.87 7.77
CA LYS A 47 3.08 -17.29 7.97
C LYS A 47 4.59 -17.56 8.01
N ASN A 48 5.36 -16.89 7.16
CA ASN A 48 6.81 -17.04 7.05
C ASN A 48 7.59 -16.27 8.12
N ARG A 49 6.91 -15.51 8.99
CA ARG A 49 7.54 -14.60 9.97
C ARG A 49 8.49 -13.60 9.31
N GLU A 50 8.05 -13.05 8.18
CA GLU A 50 8.72 -11.96 7.48
C GLU A 50 8.21 -10.61 8.00
N THR A 51 9.10 -9.63 8.02
CA THR A 51 8.76 -8.21 8.12
C THR A 51 8.51 -7.63 6.73
N VAL A 52 7.71 -6.58 6.65
CA VAL A 52 7.22 -6.02 5.39
C VAL A 52 7.45 -4.52 5.32
N TYR A 53 8.01 -4.07 4.20
CA TYR A 53 7.93 -2.68 3.75
C TYR A 53 6.89 -2.57 2.64
N LEU A 54 5.92 -1.68 2.82
CA LEU A 54 5.02 -1.27 1.75
C LEU A 54 5.61 -0.03 1.07
N VAL A 55 5.74 -0.07 -0.24
CA VAL A 55 6.18 1.09 -1.02
C VAL A 55 5.16 1.38 -2.11
N GLY A 56 4.90 2.66 -2.36
CA GLY A 56 3.99 3.10 -3.41
C GLY A 56 4.33 4.52 -3.86
N HIS A 57 3.72 4.98 -4.96
CA HIS A 57 3.96 6.35 -5.42
C HIS A 57 3.15 7.36 -4.61
N MET A 58 1.83 7.16 -4.53
CA MET A 58 0.89 8.02 -3.80
C MET A 58 0.53 7.37 -2.47
N GLY A 59 0.63 8.12 -1.38
CA GLY A 59 0.21 7.68 -0.05
C GLY A 59 -1.31 7.77 0.13
N PRO A 60 -1.90 6.95 1.02
CA PRO A 60 -3.28 7.16 1.47
C PRO A 60 -3.32 8.36 2.43
N GLY A 61 -4.26 9.28 2.24
CA GLY A 61 -4.44 10.41 3.15
C GLY A 61 -4.69 11.72 2.42
N ALA A 62 -4.72 12.80 3.21
CA ALA A 62 -4.82 14.16 2.71
C ALA A 62 -3.42 14.70 2.35
N ASP A 63 -3.38 15.67 1.44
CA ASP A 63 -2.18 16.49 1.18
C ASP A 63 -2.03 17.48 2.34
N GLU A 64 -0.89 17.46 3.04
CA GLU A 64 -0.61 18.37 4.16
C GLU A 64 -0.67 19.85 3.74
N ARG A 65 -0.28 20.16 2.50
CA ARG A 65 -0.23 21.53 1.97
C ARG A 65 -1.60 22.00 1.50
N GLN A 66 -2.48 21.05 1.18
CA GLN A 66 -3.84 21.30 0.72
C GLN A 66 -4.83 20.34 1.40
N PRO A 67 -5.14 20.52 2.70
CA PRO A 67 -6.03 19.61 3.43
C PRO A 67 -7.44 19.53 2.86
N GLU A 68 -7.88 20.59 2.17
CA GLU A 68 -9.18 20.73 1.50
C GLU A 68 -9.21 20.03 0.12
N ALA A 69 -8.06 19.64 -0.42
CA ALA A 69 -7.99 19.02 -1.75
C ALA A 69 -8.60 17.62 -1.75
N VAL A 70 -9.12 17.21 -2.91
CA VAL A 70 -9.64 15.87 -3.10
C VAL A 70 -8.52 14.85 -2.86
N PRO A 71 -8.71 13.85 -1.98
CA PRO A 71 -7.69 12.85 -1.71
C PRO A 71 -7.27 12.09 -2.98
N LEU A 72 -5.97 11.79 -3.09
CA LEU A 72 -5.41 11.05 -4.23
C LEU A 72 -6.01 9.64 -4.37
N PHE A 73 -6.33 9.02 -3.24
CA PHE A 73 -7.04 7.75 -3.21
C PHE A 73 -8.54 8.01 -3.16
N GLN A 74 -9.28 7.30 -4.00
CA GLN A 74 -10.71 7.20 -3.75
C GLN A 74 -10.98 6.59 -2.39
N GLU A 75 -12.02 7.10 -1.75
CA GLU A 75 -12.38 6.76 -0.37
C GLU A 75 -12.54 5.24 -0.15
N LYS A 76 -13.11 4.52 -1.13
CA LYS A 76 -13.26 3.05 -1.07
C LYS A 76 -11.90 2.33 -1.00
N PHE A 77 -10.91 2.80 -1.76
CA PHE A 77 -9.56 2.24 -1.78
C PHE A 77 -8.74 2.65 -0.57
N ALA A 78 -8.87 3.90 -0.11
CA ALA A 78 -8.27 4.35 1.15
C ALA A 78 -8.76 3.49 2.33
N ARG A 79 -10.07 3.24 2.43
CA ARG A 79 -10.64 2.33 3.44
C ARG A 79 -10.11 0.90 3.30
N ARG A 80 -10.02 0.35 2.09
CA ARG A 80 -9.48 -1.00 1.87
C ARG A 80 -8.01 -1.09 2.29
N TYR A 81 -7.21 -0.10 1.92
CA TYR A 81 -5.81 -0.01 2.31
C TYR A 81 -5.65 0.01 3.83
N LEU A 82 -6.34 0.92 4.52
CA LEU A 82 -6.29 1.04 5.98
C LEU A 82 -6.75 -0.25 6.69
N ARG A 83 -7.74 -0.96 6.15
CA ARG A 83 -8.15 -2.27 6.69
C ARG A 83 -7.02 -3.31 6.60
N LEU A 84 -6.34 -3.40 5.46
CA LEU A 84 -5.23 -4.33 5.27
C LEU A 84 -4.04 -3.95 6.16
N VAL A 85 -3.67 -2.67 6.22
CA VAL A 85 -2.59 -2.21 7.10
C VAL A 85 -2.88 -2.52 8.56
N ARG A 86 -4.10 -2.24 9.04
CA ARG A 86 -4.50 -2.58 10.42
C ARG A 86 -4.48 -4.09 10.67
N LYS A 87 -4.99 -4.90 9.74
CA LYS A 87 -5.02 -6.37 9.84
C LYS A 87 -3.63 -6.99 9.94
N TYR A 88 -2.64 -6.42 9.24
CA TYR A 88 -1.27 -6.95 9.16
C TYR A 88 -0.23 -6.05 9.85
N ALA A 89 -0.66 -5.15 10.74
CA ALA A 89 0.20 -4.16 11.39
C ALA A 89 1.41 -4.77 12.10
N GLN A 90 1.27 -5.99 12.65
CA GLN A 90 2.35 -6.70 13.34
C GLN A 90 3.56 -7.08 12.45
N ILE A 91 3.41 -7.12 11.12
CA ILE A 91 4.51 -7.42 10.19
C ILE A 91 4.91 -6.23 9.33
N ILE A 92 4.05 -5.22 9.19
CA ILE A 92 4.34 -4.01 8.41
C ILE A 92 5.17 -3.07 9.28
N VAL A 93 6.47 -3.01 9.01
CA VAL A 93 7.45 -2.25 9.80
C VAL A 93 7.84 -0.92 9.15
N GLY A 94 7.35 -0.66 7.94
CA GLY A 94 7.58 0.60 7.23
C GLY A 94 6.63 0.76 6.05
N GLN A 95 6.23 2.01 5.81
CA GLN A 95 5.41 2.41 4.68
C GLN A 95 6.06 3.65 4.05
N PHE A 96 6.40 3.58 2.76
CA PHE A 96 7.15 4.64 2.09
C PHE A 96 6.41 5.09 0.84
N PHE A 97 6.10 6.38 0.79
CA PHE A 97 5.35 7.02 -0.28
C PHE A 97 6.02 8.32 -0.70
N GLY A 98 5.62 8.85 -1.85
CA GLY A 98 6.09 10.14 -2.34
C GLY A 98 4.93 10.97 -2.86
N HIS A 99 5.04 11.41 -4.12
CA HIS A 99 4.07 12.23 -4.85
C HIS A 99 3.92 13.68 -4.38
N LEU A 100 3.92 13.94 -3.06
CA LEU A 100 3.73 15.30 -2.52
C LEU A 100 4.94 16.23 -2.71
N HIS A 101 6.11 15.67 -3.07
CA HIS A 101 7.38 16.41 -3.23
C HIS A 101 7.66 17.30 -1.99
N SER A 102 7.32 16.75 -0.82
CA SER A 102 7.49 17.32 0.51
C SER A 102 7.97 16.23 1.46
N ASP A 103 8.52 16.65 2.59
CA ASP A 103 8.81 15.78 3.72
C ASP A 103 7.68 15.95 4.75
N THR A 104 6.98 14.86 5.05
CA THR A 104 5.74 14.81 5.85
C THR A 104 5.82 13.71 6.90
#